data_AF-A0A7L1MTL1-F1
#
_entry.id   AF-A0A7L1MTL1-F1
#
_cell.length_a   1.000
_cell.length_b   1.000
_cell.length_c   1.000
_cell.angle_alpha   90.00
_cell.angle_beta   90.00
_cell.angle_gamma   90.00
#
_symmetry.space_group_name_H-M   'P 1'
#
loop_
_entity.id
_entity.type
_entity.pdbx_description
1 polymer ?
#
loop_
_entity_poly.entity_id
_entity_poly.type
_entity_poly.pdbx_seq_one_letter_code
_entity_poly.pdbx_strand_id
1 'polypeptide(L)'
;MVPVRAPELTVPADLPYSYCSQPRSLLPRPKYREQSNAAETEKGPVHYCNIMIDPRVVRGKVLSVRPPPPPPQSTEPSTLQVKRKRRAQKQAQARKFTQEQIRSGTPEPVEGRQHVYVQTELYLEEISDWVIEVDEECQTDEFLDRPPTPLFIPAKTGKDVATQIEEGELFDFDIEVKPILEVLVGKTVEQALLEVMEEEELAQLWSHQHAFAELRNAEFAELQRLEEQDRRIREEKERRRLEHLEKLRKQKETAEKIAARAFAQRYLADLIPSVFSNLHDSGFFYDPVERDIETEFLPWLMSEVEETLQKKVLGRTMLDSLIRMVVEKRLDEFSHPPPPDQTEAPEPSAEEPRATDAAPQASDEADAADQAVEEEEETDQLVAEE
;
A
#
# COMPACT_ATOMS: atom_id res chain seq x y z
N MET A 1 -0.30 16.47 54.47
CA MET A 1 -1.15 15.27 54.37
C MET A 1 -0.26 14.10 54.01
N VAL A 2 -0.08 13.19 54.96
CA VAL A 2 0.80 12.01 54.90
C VAL A 2 0.00 10.83 54.32
N PRO A 3 0.56 10.00 53.41
CA PRO A 3 -0.07 8.74 53.05
C PRO A 3 0.18 7.68 54.14
N VAL A 4 -0.90 7.10 54.66
CA VAL A 4 -0.90 6.09 55.72
C VAL A 4 -0.47 4.73 55.14
N ARG A 5 0.55 4.16 55.77
CA ARG A 5 1.18 2.86 55.48
C ARG A 5 0.29 1.74 56.03
N ALA A 6 -0.02 0.73 55.21
CA ALA A 6 -0.71 -0.48 55.65
C ALA A 6 0.25 -1.42 56.43
N PRO A 7 -0.24 -2.19 57.42
CA PRO A 7 0.62 -3.03 58.25
C PRO A 7 0.99 -4.34 57.55
N GLU A 8 2.29 -4.64 57.51
CA GLU A 8 2.83 -5.96 57.18
C GLU A 8 2.48 -6.95 58.30
N LEU A 9 1.74 -8.00 57.96
CA LEU A 9 1.51 -9.15 58.84
C LEU A 9 2.58 -10.20 58.57
N THR A 10 3.56 -10.25 59.47
CA THR A 10 4.45 -11.39 59.66
C THR A 10 3.66 -12.58 60.22
N VAL A 11 3.73 -13.74 59.57
CA VAL A 11 3.23 -15.01 60.10
C VAL A 11 4.37 -16.05 60.02
N PRO A 12 4.64 -16.80 61.11
CA PRO A 12 5.84 -17.62 61.27
C PRO A 12 5.79 -18.92 60.45
N ALA A 13 6.99 -19.46 60.21
CA ALA A 13 7.20 -20.83 59.77
C ALA A 13 6.83 -21.83 60.87
N ASP A 14 6.54 -23.06 60.45
CA ASP A 14 6.30 -24.29 61.22
C ASP A 14 4.83 -24.65 61.56
N LEU A 15 4.20 -25.38 60.63
CA LEU A 15 3.22 -26.45 60.89
C LEU A 15 3.20 -27.42 59.69
N PRO A 16 3.36 -28.74 59.87
CA PRO A 16 3.19 -29.71 58.80
C PRO A 16 1.69 -30.05 58.65
N TYR A 17 1.25 -30.19 57.39
CA TYR A 17 -0.08 -30.67 56.96
C TYR A 17 -1.19 -29.62 56.84
N SER A 18 -1.51 -29.27 55.58
CA SER A 18 -2.66 -28.44 55.17
C SER A 18 -3.75 -29.34 54.57
N TYR A 19 -5.00 -29.18 55.01
CA TYR A 19 -6.17 -29.91 54.50
C TYR A 19 -6.91 -29.05 53.45
N CYS A 20 -7.05 -29.55 52.22
CA CYS A 20 -7.50 -28.76 51.06
C CYS A 20 -9.00 -28.43 50.96
N SER A 21 -9.81 -28.62 52.00
CA SER A 21 -11.23 -28.21 51.92
C SER A 21 -11.80 -27.81 53.27
N GLN A 22 -12.35 -26.60 53.34
CA GLN A 22 -13.16 -26.14 54.47
C GLN A 22 -14.58 -26.74 54.40
N PRO A 23 -15.24 -27.05 55.53
CA PRO A 23 -16.59 -27.62 55.51
C PRO A 23 -17.61 -26.57 55.07
N ARG A 24 -18.54 -26.98 54.19
CA ARG A 24 -19.61 -26.13 53.66
C ARG A 24 -20.99 -26.72 53.99
N SER A 25 -21.91 -25.89 54.45
CA SER A 25 -23.31 -26.30 54.69
C SER A 25 -24.06 -26.55 53.39
N LEU A 26 -24.87 -27.61 53.35
CA LEU A 26 -25.70 -27.96 52.19
C LEU A 26 -26.91 -27.01 52.06
N LEU A 27 -27.15 -26.48 50.86
CA LEU A 27 -28.35 -25.68 50.57
C LEU A 27 -29.57 -26.58 50.31
N PRO A 28 -30.79 -26.15 50.68
CA PRO A 28 -31.99 -26.97 50.59
C PRO A 28 -32.42 -27.17 49.13
N ARG A 29 -32.73 -28.41 48.76
CA ARG A 29 -33.24 -28.75 47.42
C ARG A 29 -34.72 -28.35 47.28
N PRO A 30 -35.11 -27.61 46.24
CA PRO A 30 -36.53 -27.43 45.89
C PRO A 30 -37.12 -28.71 45.25
N LYS A 31 -38.43 -28.90 45.48
CA LYS A 31 -39.17 -30.16 45.28
C LYS A 31 -39.83 -30.35 43.90
N TYR A 32 -39.60 -29.49 42.90
CA TYR A 32 -40.15 -29.74 41.56
C TYR A 32 -39.33 -29.11 40.43
N ARG A 33 -39.44 -29.67 39.23
CA ARG A 33 -38.56 -29.47 38.07
C ARG A 33 -39.26 -28.71 36.96
N GLU A 34 -38.64 -27.63 36.47
CA GLU A 34 -38.98 -27.04 35.17
C GLU A 34 -37.72 -26.66 34.35
N GLN A 35 -37.88 -26.86 33.04
CA GLN A 35 -37.05 -26.47 31.89
C GLN A 35 -37.70 -25.20 31.30
N SER A 36 -37.09 -24.23 30.62
CA SER A 36 -35.86 -24.12 29.83
C SER A 36 -35.66 -22.66 29.37
N ASN A 37 -34.39 -22.28 29.17
CA ASN A 37 -33.82 -21.44 28.09
C ASN A 37 -32.87 -20.32 28.56
N ALA A 38 -31.72 -20.31 27.88
CA ALA A 38 -30.43 -19.79 28.30
C ALA A 38 -30.27 -18.26 28.20
N ALA A 39 -29.75 -17.65 29.27
CA ALA A 39 -28.42 -17.04 29.32
C ALA A 39 -28.07 -16.67 30.78
N GLU A 40 -26.77 -16.64 31.10
CA GLU A 40 -26.17 -16.17 32.35
C GLU A 40 -26.30 -17.07 33.60
N THR A 41 -25.34 -17.99 33.76
CA THR A 41 -24.75 -18.20 35.10
C THR A 41 -23.26 -18.45 34.94
N GLU A 42 -22.51 -17.51 35.47
CA GLU A 42 -21.07 -17.54 35.61
C GLU A 42 -20.64 -18.78 36.42
N LYS A 43 -19.78 -19.58 35.78
CA LYS A 43 -18.62 -20.28 36.34
C LYS A 43 -18.71 -20.65 37.84
N GLY A 44 -19.49 -21.69 38.13
CA GLY A 44 -19.18 -22.55 39.29
C GLY A 44 -17.82 -23.25 39.06
N PRO A 45 -16.97 -23.38 40.08
CA PRO A 45 -15.62 -23.90 39.91
C PRO A 45 -15.65 -25.36 39.46
N VAL A 46 -14.82 -25.61 38.44
CA VAL A 46 -14.58 -26.86 37.73
C VAL A 46 -14.35 -28.00 38.73
N HIS A 47 -15.12 -29.07 38.56
CA HIS A 47 -14.92 -30.33 39.27
C HIS A 47 -13.61 -30.95 38.74
N TYR A 48 -12.49 -30.74 39.44
CA TYR A 48 -11.26 -31.45 39.14
C TYR A 48 -11.41 -32.91 39.57
N CYS A 49 -11.90 -33.75 38.68
CA CYS A 49 -11.70 -35.19 38.80
C CYS A 49 -10.19 -35.46 38.62
N ASN A 50 -9.59 -36.25 39.50
CA ASN A 50 -8.24 -36.75 39.28
C ASN A 50 -8.17 -37.41 37.90
N ILE A 51 -7.30 -36.90 37.02
CA ILE A 51 -7.04 -37.41 35.66
C ILE A 51 -6.71 -38.91 35.69
N MET A 52 -6.21 -39.40 36.83
CA MET A 52 -5.90 -40.80 37.06
C MET A 52 -7.13 -41.74 37.12
N ILE A 53 -8.35 -41.21 37.24
CA ILE A 53 -9.59 -41.98 37.40
C ILE A 53 -10.66 -41.52 36.39
N ASP A 54 -10.33 -40.59 35.49
CA ASP A 54 -11.28 -40.09 34.50
C ASP A 54 -11.56 -41.16 33.41
N PRO A 55 -12.80 -41.64 33.25
CA PRO A 55 -13.15 -42.65 32.25
C PRO A 55 -13.02 -42.18 30.79
N ARG A 56 -12.81 -40.87 30.55
CA ARG A 56 -12.58 -40.31 29.21
C ARG A 56 -11.10 -40.32 28.81
N VAL A 57 -10.20 -40.49 29.77
CA VAL A 57 -8.75 -40.53 29.53
C VAL A 57 -8.38 -41.95 29.13
N VAL A 58 -8.30 -42.19 27.81
CA VAL A 58 -7.91 -43.48 27.24
C VAL A 58 -6.42 -43.71 27.48
N ARG A 59 -6.09 -44.48 28.52
CA ARG A 59 -4.73 -44.96 28.74
C ARG A 59 -4.40 -46.04 27.71
N GLY A 60 -3.68 -45.67 26.67
CA GLY A 60 -3.29 -46.56 25.57
C GLY A 60 -2.56 -47.81 26.08
N LYS A 61 -2.96 -48.97 25.56
CA LYS A 61 -2.25 -50.24 25.74
C LYS A 61 -1.23 -50.35 24.59
N VAL A 62 0.06 -50.21 24.87
CA VAL A 62 1.16 -50.14 23.87
C VAL A 62 1.48 -51.47 23.14
N LEU A 63 0.53 -52.41 23.08
CA LEU A 63 0.67 -53.66 22.32
C LEU A 63 -0.59 -53.90 21.49
N SER A 64 -0.68 -53.20 20.37
CA SER A 64 -1.61 -53.55 19.28
C SER A 64 -0.92 -53.34 17.93
N VAL A 65 0.09 -54.17 17.65
CA VAL A 65 0.47 -54.45 16.28
C VAL A 65 -0.66 -55.28 15.66
N ARG A 66 -1.34 -54.70 14.68
CA ARG A 66 -2.38 -55.36 13.88
C ARG A 66 -1.67 -56.28 12.87
N PRO A 67 -1.86 -57.60 12.89
CA PRO A 67 -1.21 -58.46 11.89
C PRO A 67 -1.93 -58.35 10.53
N PRO A 68 -1.18 -58.44 9.42
CA PRO A 68 -1.73 -58.51 8.05
C PRO A 68 -2.47 -59.84 7.79
N PRO A 69 -3.34 -59.91 6.76
CA PRO A 69 -4.16 -61.08 6.45
C PRO A 69 -3.33 -62.27 5.90
N PRO A 70 -3.81 -63.52 6.03
CA PRO A 70 -2.99 -64.72 5.90
C PRO A 70 -2.86 -65.23 4.45
N PRO A 71 -1.67 -65.74 4.06
CA PRO A 71 -1.54 -66.75 3.01
C PRO A 71 -1.58 -68.18 3.59
N PRO A 72 -1.89 -69.19 2.75
CA PRO A 72 -2.40 -70.48 3.19
C PRO A 72 -1.31 -71.51 3.53
N GLN A 73 -1.68 -72.39 4.47
CA GLN A 73 -1.14 -73.74 4.69
C GLN A 73 0.33 -73.87 5.09
N SER A 74 0.58 -74.21 6.36
CA SER A 74 1.54 -75.25 6.79
C SER A 74 1.45 -75.47 8.31
N THR A 75 1.52 -76.73 8.71
CA THR A 75 1.23 -77.31 10.02
C THR A 75 2.32 -77.04 11.05
N GLU A 76 2.05 -76.27 12.13
CA GLU A 76 2.81 -76.38 13.40
C GLU A 76 1.92 -76.09 14.64
N PRO A 77 2.05 -76.84 15.75
CA PRO A 77 1.20 -76.70 16.93
C PRO A 77 1.60 -75.56 17.89
N SER A 78 0.67 -74.63 18.12
CA SER A 78 0.36 -73.97 19.40
C SER A 78 1.53 -73.50 20.33
N THR A 79 2.01 -72.27 20.12
CA THR A 79 2.88 -71.52 21.05
C THR A 79 2.14 -70.99 22.31
N LEU A 80 0.81 -71.13 22.38
CA LEU A 80 -0.03 -70.67 23.50
C LEU A 80 -0.05 -71.65 24.69
N GLN A 81 0.06 -72.96 24.45
CA GLN A 81 0.08 -73.98 25.51
C GLN A 81 1.37 -73.94 26.34
N VAL A 82 2.51 -73.61 25.72
CA VAL A 82 3.82 -73.51 26.41
C VAL A 82 3.86 -72.31 27.38
N LYS A 83 3.22 -71.19 27.02
CA LYS A 83 3.12 -70.00 27.88
C LYS A 83 2.19 -70.22 29.09
N ARG A 84 1.09 -70.99 28.95
CA ARG A 84 0.23 -71.39 30.09
C ARG A 84 0.96 -72.29 31.09
N LYS A 85 1.77 -73.24 30.63
CA LYS A 85 2.57 -74.13 31.50
C LYS A 85 3.59 -73.35 32.33
N ARG A 86 4.30 -72.37 31.75
CA ARG A 86 5.24 -71.50 32.49
C ARG A 86 4.56 -70.62 33.53
N ARG A 87 3.36 -70.11 33.25
CA ARG A 87 2.60 -69.28 34.20
C ARG A 87 2.04 -70.12 35.37
N ALA A 88 1.59 -71.34 35.09
CA ALA A 88 1.19 -72.30 36.12
C ALA A 88 2.37 -72.73 37.01
N GLN A 89 3.57 -72.93 36.45
CA GLN A 89 4.79 -73.19 37.23
C GLN A 89 5.16 -72.03 38.16
N LYS A 90 5.12 -70.77 37.69
CA LYS A 90 5.38 -69.60 38.55
C LYS A 90 4.35 -69.46 39.67
N GLN A 91 3.07 -69.74 39.40
CA GLN A 91 2.01 -69.67 40.41
C GLN A 91 2.12 -70.82 41.45
N ALA A 92 2.57 -72.00 41.02
CA ALA A 92 2.84 -73.11 41.93
C ALA A 92 4.05 -72.83 42.83
N GLN A 93 5.11 -72.20 42.31
CA GLN A 93 6.26 -71.77 43.12
C GLN A 93 5.86 -70.70 44.15
N ALA A 94 5.07 -69.70 43.75
CA ALA A 94 4.56 -68.69 44.69
C ALA A 94 3.73 -69.31 45.83
N ARG A 95 2.88 -70.31 45.53
CA ARG A 95 2.12 -71.06 46.55
C ARG A 95 3.01 -71.85 47.52
N LYS A 96 4.14 -72.41 47.05
CA LYS A 96 5.11 -73.09 47.93
C LYS A 96 5.73 -72.12 48.93
N PHE A 97 6.18 -70.94 48.47
CA PHE A 97 6.72 -69.90 49.35
C PHE A 97 5.71 -69.40 50.39
N THR A 98 4.43 -69.24 50.01
CA THR A 98 3.38 -68.87 50.97
C THR A 98 3.09 -69.99 51.98
N GLN A 99 3.18 -71.26 51.57
CA GLN A 99 2.97 -72.40 52.46
C GLN A 99 4.14 -72.59 53.46
N GLU A 100 5.36 -72.22 53.08
CA GLU A 100 6.52 -72.16 53.98
C GLU A 100 6.39 -71.03 55.01
N GLN A 101 5.84 -69.87 54.63
CA GLN A 101 5.58 -68.76 55.55
C GLN A 101 4.42 -69.00 56.54
N ILE A 102 3.50 -69.95 56.27
CA ILE A 102 2.35 -70.27 57.14
C ILE A 102 2.67 -71.41 58.12
N ARG A 103 3.86 -72.02 58.07
CA ARG A 103 4.33 -72.96 59.11
C ARG A 103 4.78 -72.21 60.36
N SER A 104 3.83 -71.66 61.12
CA SER A 104 4.04 -71.34 62.53
C SER A 104 3.91 -72.64 63.34
N GLY A 105 4.99 -73.42 63.37
CA GLY A 105 5.16 -74.60 64.22
C GLY A 105 6.63 -74.68 64.62
N THR A 106 6.91 -75.06 65.87
CA THR A 106 8.21 -75.08 66.57
C THR A 106 9.42 -75.18 65.62
N PRO A 107 10.45 -74.31 65.76
CA PRO A 107 11.60 -74.28 64.86
C PRO A 107 12.28 -75.66 64.75
N GLU A 108 12.92 -75.94 63.61
CA GLU A 108 13.57 -77.23 63.39
C GLU A 108 14.71 -77.48 64.40
N PRO A 109 14.95 -78.74 64.80
CA PRO A 109 16.07 -79.10 65.67
C PRO A 109 17.41 -78.70 65.06
N VAL A 110 18.27 -78.07 65.86
CA VAL A 110 19.64 -77.74 65.48
C VAL A 110 20.38 -79.03 65.08
N GLU A 111 21.12 -79.00 63.97
CA GLU A 111 21.83 -80.15 63.43
C GLU A 111 22.65 -80.88 64.51
N GLY A 112 22.37 -82.18 64.68
CA GLY A 112 22.98 -83.03 65.70
C GLY A 112 22.20 -83.18 67.01
N ARG A 113 21.03 -82.56 67.17
CA ARG A 113 20.12 -82.76 68.31
C ARG A 113 18.72 -83.14 67.84
N GLN A 114 18.03 -84.00 68.60
CA GLN A 114 16.62 -84.33 68.35
C GLN A 114 15.74 -83.64 69.41
N HIS A 115 14.58 -83.15 69.00
CA HIS A 115 13.60 -82.61 69.94
C HIS A 115 12.97 -83.74 70.74
N VAL A 116 12.99 -83.63 72.07
CA VAL A 116 12.35 -84.57 73.00
C VAL A 116 11.10 -83.91 73.55
N TYR A 117 9.98 -84.64 73.56
CA TYR A 117 8.75 -84.18 74.20
C TYR A 117 8.93 -84.20 75.72
N VAL A 118 8.90 -83.02 76.35
CA VAL A 118 8.91 -82.88 77.80
C VAL A 118 7.48 -83.03 78.31
N GLN A 119 7.28 -83.80 79.37
CA GLN A 119 5.98 -84.01 80.01
C GLN A 119 5.48 -82.67 80.58
N THR A 120 4.55 -82.00 79.88
CA THR A 120 3.92 -80.75 80.33
C THR A 120 2.57 -80.98 81.01
N GLU A 121 2.26 -82.23 81.37
CA GLU A 121 1.10 -82.55 82.19
C GLU A 121 1.40 -82.22 83.66
N LEU A 122 0.39 -81.78 84.39
CA LEU A 122 0.52 -81.38 85.80
C LEU A 122 0.87 -82.61 86.66
N TYR A 123 2.15 -82.79 86.98
CA TYR A 123 2.62 -83.82 87.91
C TYR A 123 2.83 -83.17 89.28
N LEU A 124 2.02 -83.56 90.27
CA LEU A 124 2.14 -83.07 91.65
C LEU A 124 2.83 -84.14 92.50
N GLU A 125 4.05 -83.86 92.97
CA GLU A 125 4.72 -84.63 94.01
C GLU A 125 4.36 -84.05 95.38
N GLU A 126 3.82 -84.87 96.29
CA GLU A 126 3.66 -84.50 97.70
C GLU A 126 5.01 -84.60 98.41
N ILE A 127 5.60 -83.46 98.77
CA ILE A 127 6.81 -83.37 99.58
C ILE A 127 6.43 -83.66 101.03
N SER A 128 6.96 -84.74 101.61
CA SER A 128 6.74 -85.13 103.01
C SER A 128 8.07 -85.18 103.77
N ASP A 129 8.65 -84.01 104.02
CA ASP A 129 9.79 -83.85 104.93
C ASP A 129 9.41 -82.96 106.11
N TRP A 130 9.64 -83.47 107.32
CA TRP A 130 9.36 -82.77 108.59
C TRP A 130 10.56 -81.89 108.98
N VAL A 131 10.30 -80.63 109.31
CA VAL A 131 11.33 -79.69 109.77
C VAL A 131 11.66 -79.96 111.24
N ILE A 132 12.95 -80.11 111.55
CA ILE A 132 13.45 -80.34 112.92
C ILE A 132 13.58 -78.99 113.62
N GLU A 133 12.88 -78.80 114.74
CA GLU A 133 13.00 -77.60 115.58
C GLU A 133 14.17 -77.79 116.57
N VAL A 134 15.05 -76.78 116.65
CA VAL A 134 16.18 -76.72 117.59
C VAL A 134 15.98 -75.50 118.47
N ASP A 135 15.89 -75.71 119.78
CA ASP A 135 15.78 -74.63 120.76
C ASP A 135 17.16 -74.02 121.05
N GLU A 136 17.28 -72.70 120.86
CA GLU A 136 18.46 -71.91 121.22
C GLU A 136 18.15 -71.04 122.44
N GLU A 137 18.91 -71.18 123.52
CA GLU A 137 18.80 -70.36 124.73
C GLU A 137 19.90 -69.28 124.74
N CYS A 138 19.50 -68.01 124.84
CA CYS A 138 20.40 -66.85 124.77
C CYS A 138 20.93 -66.42 126.14
N GLN A 139 22.26 -66.44 126.31
CA GLN A 139 23.00 -65.85 127.44
C GLN A 139 23.26 -64.36 127.19
N THR A 140 22.76 -63.48 128.06
CA THR A 140 22.93 -62.02 127.99
C THR A 140 24.19 -61.57 128.73
N ASP A 141 25.25 -61.22 128.01
CA ASP A 141 26.35 -60.38 128.50
C ASP A 141 26.31 -59.01 127.78
N GLU A 142 26.60 -57.93 128.51
CA GLU A 142 26.56 -56.55 128.00
C GLU A 142 27.69 -56.30 126.98
N PHE A 143 27.30 -56.05 125.73
CA PHE A 143 28.19 -55.85 124.58
C PHE A 143 28.76 -54.42 124.58
N LEU A 144 30.10 -54.27 124.66
CA LEU A 144 30.76 -52.96 124.47
C LEU A 144 30.96 -52.67 122.96
N ASP A 145 30.68 -51.43 122.55
CA ASP A 145 30.74 -51.00 121.15
C ASP A 145 32.16 -51.07 120.56
N ARG A 146 32.30 -51.87 119.51
CA ARG A 146 33.52 -52.00 118.71
C ARG A 146 33.65 -50.77 117.79
N PRO A 147 34.83 -50.14 117.66
CA PRO A 147 34.99 -49.01 116.74
C PRO A 147 34.69 -49.42 115.29
N PRO A 148 34.15 -48.51 114.46
CA PRO A 148 33.72 -48.83 113.11
C PRO A 148 34.92 -49.23 112.25
N THR A 149 34.84 -50.40 111.62
CA THR A 149 35.86 -50.91 110.71
C THR A 149 36.04 -49.96 109.51
N PRO A 150 37.27 -49.65 109.10
CA PRO A 150 37.52 -48.74 107.98
C PRO A 150 36.94 -49.28 106.67
N LEU A 151 36.42 -48.37 105.84
CA LEU A 151 35.81 -48.69 104.55
C LEU A 151 36.85 -49.28 103.59
N PHE A 152 36.57 -50.49 103.10
CA PHE A 152 37.40 -51.15 102.10
C PHE A 152 37.11 -50.59 100.70
N ILE A 153 38.09 -49.91 100.10
CA ILE A 153 38.04 -49.46 98.69
C ILE A 153 38.85 -50.48 97.86
N PRO A 154 38.22 -51.27 96.99
CA PRO A 154 38.93 -52.22 96.14
C PRO A 154 39.86 -51.49 95.16
N ALA A 155 41.05 -52.03 94.95
CA ALA A 155 41.94 -51.52 93.90
C ALA A 155 41.30 -51.77 92.52
N LYS A 156 41.30 -50.76 91.64
CA LYS A 156 40.84 -50.94 90.25
C LYS A 156 41.64 -52.07 89.60
N THR A 157 40.96 -53.17 89.28
CA THR A 157 41.58 -54.35 88.67
C THR A 157 41.14 -54.41 87.21
N GLY A 158 41.99 -53.93 86.31
CA GLY A 158 41.76 -53.83 84.86
C GLY A 158 42.84 -52.96 84.22
N LYS A 159 43.16 -53.18 82.94
CA LYS A 159 44.05 -52.30 82.17
C LYS A 159 43.19 -51.35 81.35
N ASP A 160 43.31 -50.05 81.60
CA ASP A 160 42.64 -49.03 80.78
C ASP A 160 43.33 -48.98 79.40
N VAL A 161 42.56 -49.20 78.34
CA VAL A 161 43.01 -49.11 76.95
C VAL A 161 42.13 -48.09 76.24
N ALA A 162 42.75 -47.05 75.67
CA ALA A 162 42.08 -46.11 74.79
C ALA A 162 42.46 -46.43 73.34
N THR A 163 41.47 -46.54 72.47
CA THR A 163 41.64 -46.63 71.02
C THR A 163 41.13 -45.33 70.42
N GLN A 164 41.99 -44.61 69.71
CA GLN A 164 41.64 -43.40 68.97
C GLN A 164 42.00 -43.60 67.51
N ILE A 165 41.12 -43.15 66.62
CA ILE A 165 41.35 -43.14 65.18
C ILE A 165 41.97 -41.79 64.84
N GLU A 166 43.13 -41.80 64.20
CA GLU A 166 43.85 -40.58 63.83
C GLU A 166 43.32 -40.00 62.50
N GLU A 167 43.59 -38.72 62.27
CA GLU A 167 43.18 -38.04 61.02
C GLU A 167 43.78 -38.77 59.80
N GLY A 168 42.90 -39.25 58.91
CA GLY A 168 43.28 -39.94 57.67
C GLY A 168 43.30 -41.47 57.73
N GLU A 169 43.10 -42.10 58.90
CA GLU A 169 43.14 -43.57 59.04
C GLU A 169 41.93 -44.27 58.38
N LEU A 170 40.80 -43.57 58.23
CA LEU A 170 39.57 -44.07 57.58
C LEU A 170 39.33 -43.48 56.18
N PHE A 171 40.29 -42.74 55.63
CA PHE A 171 40.08 -42.09 54.33
C PHE A 171 40.15 -43.09 53.17
N ASP A 172 39.05 -43.22 52.42
CA ASP A 172 39.00 -43.97 51.17
C ASP A 172 38.94 -43.01 49.99
N PHE A 173 40.03 -42.94 49.23
CA PHE A 173 40.12 -42.04 48.08
C PHE A 173 39.03 -42.32 47.03
N ASP A 174 38.68 -43.58 46.80
CA ASP A 174 37.76 -43.96 45.73
C ASP A 174 36.30 -43.60 46.06
N ILE A 175 35.96 -43.40 47.33
CA ILE A 175 34.63 -42.96 47.74
C ILE A 175 34.59 -41.43 47.74
N GLU A 176 35.61 -40.78 48.28
CA GLU A 176 35.66 -39.34 48.50
C GLU A 176 35.88 -38.53 47.21
N VAL A 177 36.55 -39.11 46.20
CA VAL A 177 36.78 -38.43 44.90
C VAL A 177 35.54 -38.44 43.99
N LYS A 178 34.61 -39.39 44.18
CA LYS A 178 33.41 -39.53 43.33
C LYS A 178 32.57 -38.26 43.24
N PRO A 179 32.18 -37.57 44.33
CA PRO A 179 31.40 -36.34 44.23
C PRO A 179 32.16 -35.20 43.53
N ILE A 180 33.49 -35.15 43.69
CA ILE A 180 34.33 -34.14 43.02
C ILE A 180 34.34 -34.38 41.51
N LEU A 181 34.55 -35.63 41.10
CA LEU A 181 34.54 -36.02 39.69
C LEU A 181 33.15 -35.85 39.06
N GLU A 182 32.07 -36.19 39.77
CA GLU A 182 30.70 -36.03 39.28
C GLU A 182 30.40 -34.56 38.99
N VAL A 183 30.78 -33.65 39.90
CA VAL A 183 30.60 -32.21 39.70
C VAL A 183 31.49 -31.69 38.57
N LEU A 184 32.75 -32.12 38.49
CA LEU A 184 33.66 -31.69 37.41
C LEU A 184 33.15 -32.14 36.05
N VAL A 185 32.86 -33.43 35.88
CA VAL A 185 32.37 -33.98 34.62
C VAL A 185 31.02 -33.36 34.26
N GLY A 186 30.10 -33.28 35.23
CA GLY A 186 28.78 -32.66 35.04
C GLY A 186 28.89 -31.22 34.53
N LYS A 187 29.68 -30.37 35.21
CA LYS A 187 29.89 -28.98 34.80
C LYS A 187 30.58 -28.87 33.44
N THR A 188 31.59 -29.69 33.16
CA THR A 188 32.29 -29.64 31.87
C THR A 188 31.37 -30.00 30.70
N VAL A 189 30.51 -31.02 30.88
CA VAL A 189 29.56 -31.44 29.84
C VAL A 189 28.43 -30.42 29.69
N GLU A 190 27.92 -29.88 30.80
CA GLU A 190 26.88 -28.85 30.78
C GLU A 190 27.38 -27.57 30.10
N GLN A 191 28.58 -27.10 30.45
CA GLN A 191 29.19 -25.94 29.83
C GLN A 191 29.44 -26.18 28.33
N ALA A 192 30.01 -27.32 27.95
CA ALA A 192 30.23 -27.64 26.54
C ALA A 192 28.93 -27.70 25.74
N LEU A 193 27.85 -28.23 26.32
CA LEU A 193 26.54 -28.28 25.66
C LEU A 193 25.97 -26.87 25.44
N LEU A 194 26.06 -25.99 26.44
CA LEU A 194 25.60 -24.61 26.32
C LEU A 194 26.39 -23.84 25.25
N GLU A 195 27.72 -23.98 25.23
CA GLU A 195 28.58 -23.33 24.24
C GLU A 195 28.23 -23.78 22.81
N VAL A 196 28.05 -25.09 22.59
CA VAL A 196 27.66 -25.62 21.27
C VAL A 196 26.27 -25.12 20.85
N MET A 197 25.31 -25.07 21.77
CA MET A 197 23.98 -24.53 21.48
C MET A 197 24.05 -23.05 21.10
N GLU A 198 24.84 -22.24 21.81
CA GLU A 198 25.04 -20.83 21.48
C GLU A 198 25.71 -20.64 20.11
N GLU A 199 26.72 -21.45 19.78
CA GLU A 199 27.38 -21.43 18.47
C GLU A 199 26.41 -21.76 17.32
N GLU A 200 25.57 -22.79 17.50
CA GLU A 200 24.56 -23.16 16.51
C GLU A 200 23.51 -22.07 16.32
N GLU A 201 23.03 -21.45 17.40
CA GLU A 201 22.09 -20.33 17.35
C GLU A 201 22.69 -19.11 16.62
N LEU A 202 23.94 -18.76 16.93
CA LEU A 202 24.65 -17.67 16.25
C LEU A 202 24.84 -17.96 14.76
N ALA A 203 25.21 -19.19 14.40
CA ALA A 203 25.35 -19.60 13.00
C ALA A 203 24.01 -19.50 12.24
N GLN A 204 22.91 -19.91 12.87
CA GLN A 204 21.57 -19.77 12.29
C GLN A 204 21.20 -18.30 12.10
N LEU A 205 21.43 -17.44 13.09
CA LEU A 205 21.15 -16.01 12.99
C LEU A 205 21.95 -15.36 11.88
N TRP A 206 23.24 -15.66 11.75
CA TRP A 206 24.07 -15.14 10.66
C TRP A 206 23.59 -15.63 9.30
N SER A 207 23.25 -16.92 9.17
CA SER A 207 22.70 -17.46 7.91
C SER A 207 21.42 -16.73 7.49
N HIS A 208 20.53 -16.45 8.45
CA HIS A 208 19.29 -15.74 8.21
C HIS A 208 19.54 -14.27 7.84
N GLN A 209 20.46 -13.60 8.53
CA GLN A 209 20.85 -12.22 8.19
C GLN A 209 21.46 -12.13 6.80
N HIS A 210 22.30 -13.10 6.40
CA HIS A 210 22.91 -13.13 5.09
C HIS A 210 21.86 -13.33 3.99
N ALA A 211 20.98 -14.32 4.15
CA ALA A 211 19.88 -14.57 3.22
C ALA A 211 18.95 -13.35 3.06
N PHE A 212 18.64 -12.66 4.17
CA PHE A 212 17.86 -11.44 4.13
C PHE A 212 18.59 -10.30 3.41
N ALA A 213 19.89 -10.13 3.65
CA ALA A 213 20.69 -9.12 2.98
C ALA A 213 20.79 -9.38 1.47
N GLU A 214 20.97 -10.63 1.05
CA GLU A 214 20.97 -11.04 -0.36
C GLU A 214 19.64 -10.71 -1.04
N LEU A 215 18.52 -11.09 -0.41
CA LEU A 215 17.18 -10.82 -0.94
C LEU A 215 16.92 -9.32 -1.04
N ARG A 216 17.26 -8.55 0.00
CA ARG A 216 17.14 -7.08 -0.01
C ARG A 216 17.99 -6.43 -1.09
N ASN A 217 19.22 -6.92 -1.30
CA ASN A 217 20.10 -6.40 -2.34
C ASN A 217 19.55 -6.71 -3.75
N ALA A 218 18.97 -7.89 -3.95
CA ALA A 218 18.31 -8.27 -5.19
C ALA A 218 17.07 -7.38 -5.45
N GLU A 219 16.20 -7.21 -4.46
CA GLU A 219 15.02 -6.34 -4.54
C GLU A 219 15.43 -4.89 -4.84
N PHE A 220 16.48 -4.38 -4.19
CA PHE A 220 16.97 -3.03 -4.42
C PHE A 220 17.50 -2.84 -5.85
N ALA A 221 18.21 -3.82 -6.39
CA ALA A 221 18.67 -3.79 -7.77
C ALA A 221 17.50 -3.82 -8.78
N GLU A 222 16.44 -4.60 -8.51
CA GLU A 222 15.23 -4.60 -9.34
C GLU A 222 14.48 -3.26 -9.29
N LEU A 223 14.34 -2.68 -8.10
CA LEU A 223 13.71 -1.37 -7.93
C LEU A 223 14.46 -0.28 -8.71
N GLN A 224 15.80 -0.25 -8.63
CA GLN A 224 16.61 0.69 -9.40
C GLN A 224 16.38 0.53 -10.91
N ARG A 225 16.35 -0.72 -11.40
CA ARG A 225 16.07 -1.00 -12.80
C ARG A 225 14.68 -0.50 -13.22
N LEU A 226 13.66 -0.71 -12.40
CA LEU A 226 12.29 -0.25 -12.69
C LEU A 226 12.19 1.28 -12.65
N GLU A 227 12.82 1.93 -11.67
CA GLU A 227 12.83 3.38 -11.55
C GLU A 227 13.48 4.06 -12.77
N GLU A 228 14.58 3.49 -13.27
CA GLU A 228 15.21 3.99 -14.51
C GLU A 228 14.31 3.81 -15.74
N GLN A 229 13.58 2.70 -15.84
CA GLN A 229 12.61 2.49 -16.91
C GLN A 229 11.47 3.50 -16.83
N ASP A 230 10.92 3.70 -15.64
CA ASP A 230 9.86 4.69 -15.39
C ASP A 230 10.34 6.11 -15.69
N ARG A 231 11.59 6.44 -15.35
CA ARG A 231 12.19 7.73 -15.69
C ARG A 231 12.19 7.95 -17.21
N ARG A 232 12.68 6.97 -17.98
CA ARG A 232 12.70 7.04 -19.46
C ARG A 232 11.29 7.20 -20.04
N ILE A 233 10.33 6.41 -19.57
CA ILE A 233 8.94 6.48 -20.05
C ILE A 233 8.32 7.83 -19.70
N ARG A 234 8.60 8.37 -18.50
CA ARG A 234 8.10 9.68 -18.06
C ARG A 234 8.65 10.80 -18.94
N GLU A 235 9.95 10.81 -19.18
CA GLU A 235 10.62 11.77 -20.05
C GLU A 235 10.04 11.72 -21.48
N GLU A 236 9.86 10.52 -22.04
CA GLU A 236 9.27 10.36 -23.38
C GLU A 236 7.81 10.85 -23.42
N LYS A 237 7.01 10.50 -22.39
CA LYS A 237 5.60 10.93 -22.28
C LYS A 237 5.50 12.45 -22.16
N GLU A 238 6.41 13.09 -21.44
CA GLU A 238 6.46 14.55 -21.35
C GLU A 238 6.85 15.18 -22.67
N ARG A 239 7.84 14.63 -23.38
CA ARG A 239 8.22 15.12 -24.72
C ARG A 239 7.04 15.04 -25.70
N ARG A 240 6.37 13.89 -25.77
CA ARG A 240 5.17 13.70 -26.62
C ARG A 240 4.03 14.65 -26.22
N ARG A 241 3.86 14.94 -24.92
CA ARG A 241 2.84 15.90 -24.44
C ARG A 241 3.16 17.31 -24.91
N LEU A 242 4.42 17.75 -24.81
CA LEU A 242 4.84 19.08 -25.26
C LEU A 242 4.65 19.22 -26.77
N GLU A 243 5.11 18.24 -27.56
CA GLU A 243 4.92 18.22 -29.01
C GLU A 243 3.42 18.29 -29.39
N HIS A 244 2.56 17.56 -28.67
CA HIS A 244 1.12 17.59 -28.92
C HIS A 244 0.49 18.94 -28.56
N LEU A 245 0.89 19.54 -27.44
CA LEU A 245 0.42 20.86 -27.02
C LEU A 245 0.80 21.94 -28.05
N GLU A 246 2.03 21.90 -28.57
CA GLU A 246 2.45 22.82 -29.63
C GLU A 246 1.66 22.64 -30.92
N LYS A 247 1.41 21.39 -31.34
CA LYS A 247 0.55 21.08 -32.49
C LYS A 247 -0.86 21.63 -32.29
N LEU A 248 -1.46 21.42 -31.12
CA LEU A 248 -2.78 21.96 -30.80
C LEU A 248 -2.80 23.50 -30.81
N ARG A 249 -1.74 24.15 -30.29
CA ARG A 249 -1.62 25.60 -30.32
C ARG A 249 -1.58 26.13 -31.75
N LYS A 250 -0.74 25.54 -32.61
CA LYS A 250 -0.67 25.89 -34.03
C LYS A 250 -2.01 25.66 -34.73
N GLN A 251 -2.69 24.54 -34.45
CA GLN A 251 -4.02 24.26 -35.00
C GLN A 251 -5.04 25.33 -34.61
N LYS A 252 -5.08 25.75 -33.33
CA LYS A 252 -5.95 26.85 -32.88
C LYS A 252 -5.64 28.16 -33.62
N GLU A 253 -4.37 28.55 -33.68
CA GLU A 253 -3.94 29.75 -34.40
C GLU A 253 -4.33 29.69 -35.89
N THR A 254 -4.15 28.54 -36.54
CA THR A 254 -4.58 28.36 -37.94
C THR A 254 -6.09 28.42 -38.10
N ALA A 255 -6.86 27.80 -37.19
CA ALA A 255 -8.32 27.81 -37.23
C ALA A 255 -8.85 29.23 -37.02
N GLU A 256 -8.28 30.00 -36.10
CA GLU A 256 -8.62 31.41 -35.87
C GLU A 256 -8.30 32.27 -37.11
N LYS A 257 -7.13 32.08 -37.74
CA LYS A 257 -6.77 32.78 -38.98
C LYS A 257 -7.74 32.46 -40.12
N ILE A 258 -8.11 31.19 -40.29
CA ILE A 258 -9.08 30.76 -41.30
C ILE A 258 -10.45 31.36 -41.01
N ALA A 259 -10.91 31.32 -39.75
CA ALA A 259 -12.17 31.90 -39.33
C ALA A 259 -12.21 33.42 -39.56
N ALA A 260 -11.14 34.14 -39.20
CA ALA A 260 -11.01 35.57 -39.42
C ALA A 260 -11.03 35.93 -40.92
N ARG A 261 -10.31 35.15 -41.76
CA ARG A 261 -10.34 35.32 -43.21
C ARG A 261 -11.73 35.09 -43.78
N ALA A 262 -12.39 33.99 -43.40
CA ALA A 262 -13.73 33.67 -43.87
C ALA A 262 -14.76 34.74 -43.43
N PHE A 263 -14.63 35.23 -42.20
CA PHE A 263 -15.44 36.34 -41.69
C PHE A 263 -15.22 37.62 -42.49
N ALA A 264 -13.96 38.02 -42.70
CA ALA A 264 -13.62 39.21 -43.48
C ALA A 264 -14.12 39.12 -44.92
N GLN A 265 -13.96 37.97 -45.58
CA GLN A 265 -14.46 37.74 -46.94
C GLN A 265 -15.98 37.89 -47.01
N ARG A 266 -16.72 37.27 -46.09
CA ARG A 266 -18.18 37.40 -46.04
C ARG A 266 -18.62 38.84 -45.75
N TYR A 267 -17.98 39.49 -44.78
CA TYR A 267 -18.31 40.86 -44.41
C TYR A 267 -18.03 41.85 -45.56
N LEU A 268 -16.88 41.73 -46.22
CA LEU A 268 -16.51 42.56 -47.37
C LEU A 268 -17.41 42.30 -48.58
N ALA A 269 -17.80 41.05 -48.82
CA ALA A 269 -18.71 40.70 -49.91
C ALA A 269 -20.07 41.41 -49.78
N ASP A 270 -20.58 41.57 -48.56
CA ASP A 270 -21.85 42.27 -48.30
C ASP A 270 -21.67 43.80 -48.20
N LEU A 271 -20.55 44.26 -47.62
CA LEU A 271 -20.27 45.68 -47.42
C LEU A 271 -19.96 46.43 -48.72
N ILE A 272 -19.17 45.84 -49.63
CA ILE A 272 -18.76 46.49 -50.87
C ILE A 272 -19.99 46.90 -51.69
N PRO A 273 -20.92 45.99 -52.08
CA PRO A 273 -22.12 46.38 -52.81
C PRO A 273 -22.96 47.41 -52.05
N SER A 274 -23.14 47.26 -50.74
CA SER A 274 -23.93 48.20 -49.95
C SER A 274 -23.34 49.62 -49.94
N VAL A 275 -22.02 49.76 -49.76
CA VAL A 275 -21.35 51.06 -49.80
C VAL A 275 -21.39 51.65 -51.20
N PHE A 276 -21.13 50.85 -52.24
CA PHE A 276 -21.21 51.31 -53.63
C PHE A 276 -22.62 51.76 -54.01
N SER A 277 -23.67 51.02 -53.60
CA SER A 277 -25.07 51.44 -53.79
C SER A 277 -25.39 52.72 -53.02
N ASN A 278 -25.02 52.83 -51.75
CA ASN A 278 -25.23 54.07 -50.98
C ASN A 278 -24.48 55.28 -51.60
N LEU A 279 -23.28 55.06 -52.13
CA LEU A 279 -22.47 56.11 -52.74
C LEU A 279 -23.02 56.51 -54.13
N HIS A 280 -23.60 55.56 -54.85
CA HIS A 280 -24.36 55.81 -56.08
C HIS A 280 -25.65 56.58 -55.79
N ASP A 281 -26.43 56.17 -54.77
CA ASP A 281 -27.68 56.81 -54.37
C ASP A 281 -27.47 58.23 -53.81
N SER A 282 -26.32 58.47 -53.16
CA SER A 282 -25.92 59.81 -52.72
C SER A 282 -25.35 60.69 -53.85
N GLY A 283 -25.27 60.16 -55.08
CA GLY A 283 -24.91 60.92 -56.27
C GLY A 283 -23.43 61.32 -56.32
N PHE A 284 -22.54 60.54 -55.71
CA PHE A 284 -21.09 60.79 -55.79
C PHE A 284 -20.46 60.17 -57.05
N PHE A 285 -21.05 59.11 -57.59
CA PHE A 285 -20.70 58.59 -58.91
C PHE A 285 -21.50 59.38 -59.97
N TYR A 286 -20.79 60.11 -60.81
CA TYR A 286 -21.38 60.86 -61.93
C TYR A 286 -21.11 60.12 -63.24
N ASP A 287 -22.04 60.20 -64.19
CA ASP A 287 -21.74 59.82 -65.57
C ASP A 287 -20.82 60.91 -66.17
N PRO A 288 -19.59 60.57 -66.62
CA PRO A 288 -18.69 61.54 -67.23
C PRO A 288 -19.35 62.25 -68.42
N VAL A 289 -20.21 61.57 -69.18
CA VAL A 289 -20.88 62.17 -70.33
C VAL A 289 -21.90 63.23 -69.89
N GLU A 290 -22.69 62.95 -68.85
CA GLU A 290 -23.63 63.93 -68.30
C GLU A 290 -22.89 65.15 -67.75
N ARG A 291 -21.75 64.93 -67.06
CA ARG A 291 -20.95 66.02 -66.51
C ARG A 291 -20.29 66.88 -67.59
N ASP A 292 -19.76 66.26 -68.63
CA ASP A 292 -19.15 66.96 -69.76
C ASP A 292 -20.20 67.76 -70.54
N ILE A 293 -21.42 67.23 -70.67
CA ILE A 293 -22.54 67.97 -71.25
C ILE A 293 -22.89 69.19 -70.38
N GLU A 294 -23.01 69.02 -69.06
CA GLU A 294 -23.35 70.10 -68.15
C GLU A 294 -22.27 71.19 -68.07
N THR A 295 -21.00 70.80 -68.09
CA THR A 295 -19.87 71.71 -67.81
C THR A 295 -19.25 72.31 -69.06
N GLU A 296 -19.24 71.60 -70.19
CA GLU A 296 -18.61 72.06 -71.42
C GLU A 296 -19.64 72.38 -72.49
N PHE A 297 -20.54 71.45 -72.81
CA PHE A 297 -21.47 71.59 -73.93
C PHE A 297 -22.55 72.65 -73.68
N LEU A 298 -23.21 72.65 -72.53
CA LEU A 298 -24.27 73.61 -72.23
C LEU A 298 -23.73 75.05 -72.20
N PRO A 299 -22.60 75.38 -71.53
CA PRO A 299 -22.03 76.72 -71.59
C PRO A 299 -21.61 77.11 -73.01
N TRP A 300 -21.00 76.20 -73.77
CA TRP A 300 -20.66 76.44 -75.16
C TRP A 300 -21.90 76.77 -76.00
N LEU A 301 -22.96 75.95 -75.91
CA LEU A 301 -24.22 76.16 -76.63
C LEU A 301 -24.87 77.49 -76.25
N MET A 302 -24.90 77.81 -74.95
CA MET A 302 -25.44 79.08 -74.46
C MET A 302 -24.64 80.28 -74.99
N SER A 303 -23.31 80.17 -75.08
CA SER A 303 -22.46 81.21 -75.66
C SER A 303 -22.71 81.42 -77.17
N GLU A 304 -22.87 80.34 -77.93
CA GLU A 304 -23.17 80.42 -79.37
C GLU A 304 -24.58 81.00 -79.62
N VAL A 305 -25.57 80.61 -78.80
CA VAL A 305 -26.91 81.22 -78.82
C VAL A 305 -26.84 82.70 -78.49
N GLU A 306 -26.04 83.10 -77.49
CA GLU A 306 -25.83 84.50 -77.15
C GLU A 306 -25.18 85.28 -78.30
N GLU A 307 -24.14 84.74 -78.96
CA GLU A 307 -23.53 85.36 -80.14
C GLU A 307 -24.54 85.56 -81.28
N THR A 308 -25.35 84.55 -81.60
CA THR A 308 -26.36 84.68 -82.66
C THR A 308 -27.44 85.70 -82.30
N LEU A 309 -27.82 85.81 -81.02
CA LEU A 309 -28.74 86.83 -80.54
C LEU A 309 -28.11 88.22 -80.62
N GLN A 310 -26.84 88.38 -80.23
CA GLN A 310 -26.09 89.63 -80.35
C GLN A 310 -25.96 90.06 -81.82
N LYS A 311 -25.65 89.15 -82.75
CA LYS A 311 -25.65 89.41 -84.21
C LYS A 311 -27.03 89.88 -84.69
N LYS A 312 -28.13 89.29 -84.21
CA LYS A 312 -29.51 89.73 -84.52
C LYS A 312 -29.84 91.10 -83.93
N VAL A 313 -29.44 91.38 -82.68
CA VAL A 313 -29.64 92.68 -82.04
C VAL A 313 -28.84 93.75 -82.78
N LEU A 314 -27.57 93.48 -83.09
CA LEU A 314 -26.73 94.36 -83.91
C LEU A 314 -27.40 94.65 -85.26
N GLY A 315 -27.84 93.60 -85.98
CA GLY A 315 -28.57 93.75 -87.24
C GLY A 315 -29.82 94.63 -87.11
N ARG A 316 -30.61 94.46 -86.04
CA ARG A 316 -31.77 95.34 -85.75
C ARG A 316 -31.34 96.78 -85.46
N THR A 317 -30.31 97.00 -84.65
CA THR A 317 -29.81 98.37 -84.35
C THR A 317 -29.24 99.06 -85.58
N MET A 318 -28.52 98.34 -86.45
CA MET A 318 -28.02 98.87 -87.72
C MET A 318 -29.19 99.23 -88.64
N LEU A 319 -30.21 98.36 -88.74
CA LEU A 319 -31.42 98.65 -89.50
C LEU A 319 -32.15 99.88 -88.96
N ASP A 320 -32.33 99.99 -87.63
CA ASP A 320 -32.95 101.15 -87.00
C ASP A 320 -32.13 102.44 -87.24
N SER A 321 -30.80 102.35 -87.22
CA SER A 321 -29.92 103.48 -87.54
C SER A 321 -30.02 103.90 -89.01
N LEU A 322 -30.11 102.94 -89.94
CA LEU A 322 -30.34 103.20 -91.36
C LEU A 322 -31.70 103.86 -91.58
N ILE A 323 -32.75 103.36 -90.92
CA ILE A 323 -34.08 103.97 -90.96
C ILE A 323 -34.02 105.41 -90.44
N ARG A 324 -33.35 105.66 -89.31
CA ARG A 324 -33.17 107.03 -88.77
C ARG A 324 -32.42 107.94 -89.74
N MET A 325 -31.31 107.49 -90.33
CA MET A 325 -30.56 108.29 -91.32
C MET A 325 -31.39 108.59 -92.59
N VAL A 326 -32.17 107.63 -93.08
CA VAL A 326 -33.04 107.85 -94.24
C VAL A 326 -34.14 108.86 -93.90
N VAL A 327 -34.70 108.80 -92.70
CA VAL A 327 -35.70 109.77 -92.21
C VAL A 327 -35.08 111.17 -92.04
N GLU A 328 -33.88 111.28 -91.47
CA GLU A 328 -33.14 112.55 -91.33
C GLU A 328 -32.81 113.16 -92.69
N LYS A 329 -32.26 112.38 -93.64
CA LYS A 329 -32.00 112.86 -95.01
C LYS A 329 -33.27 113.35 -95.69
N ARG A 330 -34.40 112.65 -95.52
CA ARG A 330 -35.69 113.12 -96.07
C ARG A 330 -36.17 114.39 -95.38
N LEU A 331 -35.98 114.55 -94.06
CA LEU A 331 -36.29 115.78 -93.34
C LEU A 331 -35.41 116.96 -93.81
N ASP A 332 -34.13 116.72 -94.07
CA ASP A 332 -33.19 117.70 -94.63
C ASP A 332 -33.60 118.10 -96.07
N GLU A 333 -33.99 117.13 -96.91
CA GLU A 333 -34.55 117.38 -98.24
C GLU A 333 -35.85 118.22 -98.19
N PHE A 334 -36.68 118.06 -97.16
CA PHE A 334 -37.90 118.85 -96.97
C PHE A 334 -37.65 120.26 -96.41
N SER A 335 -36.50 120.53 -95.79
CA SER A 335 -36.19 121.82 -95.15
C SER A 335 -35.43 122.81 -96.05
N HIS A 336 -35.05 122.40 -97.27
CA HIS A 336 -34.54 123.30 -98.31
C HIS A 336 -35.57 123.55 -99.44
N PRO A 337 -36.06 124.79 -99.67
CA PRO A 337 -36.88 125.16 -100.83
C PRO A 337 -36.05 125.33 -102.12
N PRO A 338 -36.59 125.03 -103.32
CA PRO A 338 -35.82 124.81 -104.56
C PRO A 338 -35.54 126.12 -105.33
N PRO A 339 -34.51 126.16 -106.21
CA PRO A 339 -34.76 126.37 -107.67
C PRO A 339 -33.64 125.76 -108.59
N PRO A 340 -33.61 125.97 -109.93
CA PRO A 340 -34.45 125.37 -110.97
C PRO A 340 -33.67 124.75 -112.19
N ASP A 341 -34.43 124.09 -113.06
CA ASP A 341 -34.19 123.46 -114.39
C ASP A 341 -32.97 123.83 -115.26
N GLN A 342 -32.36 122.79 -115.87
CA GLN A 342 -32.35 122.49 -117.32
C GLN A 342 -31.59 121.17 -117.61
N THR A 343 -32.27 120.07 -117.99
CA THR A 343 -32.52 119.57 -119.37
C THR A 343 -31.26 119.18 -120.16
N GLU A 344 -30.99 117.88 -120.30
CA GLU A 344 -31.08 117.12 -121.57
C GLU A 344 -30.52 115.70 -121.40
N ALA A 345 -31.40 114.73 -121.63
CA ALA A 345 -31.14 113.29 -121.80
C ALA A 345 -30.57 113.03 -123.22
N PRO A 346 -30.28 111.78 -123.68
CA PRO A 346 -30.58 110.49 -123.05
C PRO A 346 -29.51 109.37 -123.18
N GLU A 347 -29.71 108.39 -122.29
CA GLU A 347 -29.47 106.94 -122.36
C GLU A 347 -29.50 106.27 -123.76
N PRO A 348 -28.96 105.02 -123.97
CA PRO A 348 -29.21 103.87 -123.08
C PRO A 348 -28.17 102.71 -122.98
N SER A 349 -28.46 101.81 -122.00
CA SER A 349 -28.26 100.34 -122.01
C SER A 349 -26.82 99.78 -121.94
N ALA A 350 -26.48 98.65 -121.34
CA ALA A 350 -26.96 97.74 -120.29
C ALA A 350 -25.90 96.61 -120.21
N GLU A 351 -25.90 95.87 -119.10
CA GLU A 351 -25.37 94.51 -118.92
C GLU A 351 -23.87 94.24 -118.60
N GLU A 352 -23.74 93.13 -117.87
CA GLU A 352 -22.79 92.75 -116.83
C GLU A 352 -21.60 91.89 -117.30
N PRO A 353 -20.61 91.58 -116.41
CA PRO A 353 -19.25 91.24 -116.80
C PRO A 353 -18.89 89.74 -116.77
N ARG A 354 -17.69 89.50 -117.30
CA ARG A 354 -17.00 88.22 -117.50
C ARG A 354 -16.05 87.89 -116.32
N ALA A 355 -16.18 86.68 -115.81
CA ALA A 355 -15.24 85.66 -115.30
C ALA A 355 -13.75 85.93 -114.93
N THR A 356 -13.26 84.98 -114.10
CA THR A 356 -11.88 84.51 -113.79
C THR A 356 -11.17 85.20 -112.60
N ASP A 357 -10.41 84.55 -111.72
CA ASP A 357 -9.69 83.27 -111.78
C ASP A 357 -9.18 82.84 -110.37
N ALA A 358 -8.57 81.65 -110.31
CA ALA A 358 -7.47 81.21 -109.42
C ALA A 358 -7.76 80.32 -108.17
N ALA A 359 -7.35 79.05 -108.30
CA ALA A 359 -6.85 78.12 -107.27
C ALA A 359 -5.36 78.47 -106.91
N PRO A 360 -4.49 77.68 -106.19
CA PRO A 360 -4.55 76.26 -105.74
C PRO A 360 -3.77 75.92 -104.41
N GLN A 361 -3.45 74.61 -104.23
CA GLN A 361 -2.40 73.92 -103.40
C GLN A 361 -2.94 73.14 -102.16
N ALA A 362 -2.71 71.84 -101.91
CA ALA A 362 -1.65 70.82 -102.12
C ALA A 362 -0.69 70.60 -100.92
N SER A 363 -0.14 69.37 -100.83
CA SER A 363 0.89 68.76 -99.95
C SER A 363 0.42 68.20 -98.58
N ASP A 364 0.44 66.87 -98.35
CA ASP A 364 1.57 65.95 -98.01
C ASP A 364 1.91 66.06 -96.50
N GLU A 365 2.29 65.07 -95.69
CA GLU A 365 3.19 63.92 -95.88
C GLU A 365 3.27 63.09 -94.54
N ALA A 366 3.61 61.79 -94.63
CA ALA A 366 4.40 60.94 -93.68
C ALA A 366 3.85 60.66 -92.24
N ASP A 367 4.17 59.60 -91.48
CA ASP A 367 5.14 58.49 -91.55
C ASP A 367 4.81 57.42 -90.46
N ALA A 368 5.50 56.26 -90.54
CA ALA A 368 5.90 55.32 -89.47
C ALA A 368 4.82 54.42 -88.78
N ALA A 369 4.85 53.09 -88.99
CA ALA A 369 5.62 52.05 -88.25
C ALA A 369 5.10 51.88 -86.80
N ASP A 370 4.68 50.70 -86.34
CA ASP A 370 5.60 49.65 -85.87
C ASP A 370 4.89 48.28 -85.69
N GLN A 371 5.70 47.22 -85.70
CA GLN A 371 5.36 45.79 -85.65
C GLN A 371 5.22 45.21 -84.22
N ALA A 372 4.79 43.95 -84.22
CA ALA A 372 4.57 42.98 -83.14
C ALA A 372 5.74 42.68 -82.19
N VAL A 373 5.39 42.11 -81.01
CA VAL A 373 6.16 41.12 -80.21
C VAL A 373 5.10 40.30 -79.42
N GLU A 374 4.81 39.03 -79.78
CA GLU A 374 5.33 37.75 -79.20
C GLU A 374 5.30 37.72 -77.65
N GLU A 375 4.41 36.93 -77.02
CA GLU A 375 4.58 35.51 -76.66
C GLU A 375 5.89 35.21 -75.92
N GLU A 376 5.80 34.96 -74.61
CA GLU A 376 6.59 33.91 -73.94
C GLU A 376 5.74 33.22 -72.86
N GLU A 377 5.51 31.92 -73.08
CA GLU A 377 5.14 30.94 -72.08
C GLU A 377 6.36 30.49 -71.25
N GLU A 378 6.07 29.75 -70.18
CA GLU A 378 6.90 28.69 -69.58
C GLU A 378 7.77 29.07 -68.36
N THR A 379 7.36 28.65 -67.15
CA THR A 379 7.82 27.39 -66.53
C THR A 379 7.46 27.28 -65.04
N ASP A 380 7.03 26.08 -64.67
CA ASP A 380 6.85 25.52 -63.33
C ASP A 380 8.12 25.58 -62.45
N GLN A 381 7.94 25.73 -61.14
CA GLN A 381 8.68 24.91 -60.16
C GLN A 381 8.02 24.88 -58.77
N LEU A 382 7.64 23.67 -58.37
CA LEU A 382 7.21 23.26 -57.05
C LEU A 382 8.42 23.13 -56.12
N VAL A 383 8.37 23.76 -54.94
CA VAL A 383 9.28 23.47 -53.82
C VAL A 383 8.48 22.80 -52.71
N ALA A 384 8.83 21.54 -52.45
CA ALA A 384 8.46 20.81 -51.25
C ALA A 384 9.40 21.22 -50.11
N GLU A 385 8.85 21.53 -48.94
CA GLU A 385 9.60 21.65 -47.69
C GLU A 385 9.21 20.49 -46.75
N GLU A 386 10.25 19.82 -46.24
CA GLU A 386 10.22 18.90 -45.09
C GLU A 386 9.99 19.63 -43.76
#